data_AF-A0A961GHJ4-F1
#
_entry.id   AF-A0A961GHJ4-F1
#
_cell.length_a   1.000
_cell.length_b   1.000
_cell.length_c   1.000
_cell.angle_alpha   90.00
_cell.angle_beta   90.00
_cell.angle_gamma   90.00
#
_symmetry.space_group_name_H-M   'P 1'
#
loop_
_entity.id
_entity.type
_entity.pdbx_description
1 polymer ?
#
loop_
_entity_poly.entity_id
_entity_poly.type
_entity_poly.pdbx_seq_one_letter_code
_entity_poly.pdbx_strand_id
1 'polypeptide(L)' 'MPVPGRAAVAQLVRAPLSATSAGLLVHRRGGRGIEVLLVHPGGPYWARRDAGAWSIPKGEVDDGEDPL' A
#
# COMPACT_ATOMS: atom_id res chain seq x y z
N MET A 1 -24.41 -39.95 -29.91
CA MET A 1 -24.19 -39.68 -28.48
C MET A 1 -22.94 -38.82 -28.32
N PRO A 2 -23.05 -37.51 -28.06
CA PRO A 2 -21.90 -36.67 -27.74
C PRO A 2 -21.62 -36.67 -26.23
N VAL A 3 -20.36 -36.76 -25.84
CA VAL A 3 -19.89 -36.52 -24.47
C VAL A 3 -19.87 -35.02 -24.18
N PRO A 4 -20.35 -34.55 -23.01
CA PRO A 4 -20.34 -33.13 -22.68
C PRO A 4 -18.92 -32.67 -22.32
N GLY A 5 -18.46 -31.63 -23.01
CA GLY A 5 -17.21 -30.93 -22.73
C GLY A 5 -17.25 -30.29 -21.35
N ARG A 6 -16.22 -30.57 -20.55
CA ARG A 6 -16.02 -29.98 -19.23
C ARG A 6 -15.68 -28.50 -19.42
N ALA A 7 -16.65 -27.63 -19.21
CA ALA A 7 -16.42 -26.18 -19.18
C ALA A 7 -15.34 -25.88 -18.13
N ALA A 8 -14.20 -25.37 -18.59
CA ALA A 8 -13.20 -24.79 -17.70
C ALA A 8 -13.83 -23.55 -17.06
N VAL A 9 -14.15 -23.65 -15.78
CA VAL A 9 -14.50 -22.48 -14.97
C VAL A 9 -13.22 -21.65 -14.86
N ALA A 10 -13.11 -20.62 -15.69
CA ALA A 10 -12.06 -19.62 -15.55
C ALA A 10 -12.21 -19.02 -14.15
N GLN A 11 -11.19 -19.20 -13.31
CA GLN A 11 -11.14 -18.61 -11.99
C GLN A 11 -11.22 -17.10 -12.18
N LEU A 12 -12.32 -16.50 -11.72
CA LEU A 12 -12.44 -15.05 -11.62
C LEU A 12 -11.33 -14.59 -10.67
N VAL A 13 -10.37 -13.84 -11.18
CA VAL A 13 -9.34 -13.18 -10.36
C VAL A 13 -10.09 -12.28 -9.38
N ARG A 14 -10.15 -12.72 -8.13
CA ARG A 14 -10.75 -11.96 -7.04
C ARG A 14 -9.82 -10.79 -6.78
N ALA A 15 -10.20 -9.58 -7.20
CA ALA A 15 -9.51 -8.37 -6.76
C ALA A 15 -9.43 -8.40 -5.22
N PRO A 16 -8.27 -8.07 -4.61
CA PRO A 16 -8.09 -8.20 -3.18
C PRO A 16 -9.14 -7.38 -2.44
N LEU A 17 -9.78 -8.01 -1.45
CA LEU A 17 -10.71 -7.34 -0.55
C LEU A 17 -9.89 -6.42 0.36
N SER A 18 -9.79 -5.14 -0.03
CA SER A 18 -8.93 -4.09 0.54
C SER A 18 -7.43 -4.28 0.30
N ALA A 19 -6.76 -3.22 -0.16
CA ALA A 19 -5.31 -3.19 -0.31
C ALA A 19 -4.65 -3.23 1.09
N THR A 20 -3.62 -4.08 1.24
CA THR A 20 -2.80 -4.12 2.45
C THR A 20 -1.78 -3.00 2.35
N SER A 21 -1.69 -2.13 3.37
CA SER A 21 -0.67 -1.07 3.40
C SER A 21 0.56 -1.49 4.21
N ALA A 22 1.74 -1.22 3.67
CA ALA A 22 3.03 -1.36 4.36
C ALA A 22 3.67 0.01 4.58
N GLY A 23 4.16 0.29 5.79
CA GLY A 23 4.77 1.56 6.16
C GLY A 23 6.19 1.38 6.70
N LEU A 24 7.08 2.33 6.40
CA LEU A 24 8.45 2.35 6.91
C LEU A 24 8.63 3.47 7.92
N LEU A 25 9.11 3.12 9.13
CA LEU A 25 9.52 4.09 10.13
C LEU A 25 11.04 4.32 10.05
N VAL A 26 11.46 5.19 9.13
CA VAL A 26 12.87 5.56 9.01
C VAL A 26 13.24 6.51 10.15
N HIS A 27 14.27 6.15 10.92
CA HIS A 27 14.72 6.95 12.04
C HIS A 27 16.23 7.22 11.99
N ARG A 28 16.66 8.29 12.66
CA ARG A 28 18.07 8.56 12.97
C ARG A 28 18.21 9.11 14.38
N ARG A 29 19.43 9.05 14.93
CA ARG A 29 19.79 9.83 16.13
C ARG A 29 20.23 11.21 15.67
N GLY A 30 19.55 12.24 16.13
CA GLY A 30 19.89 13.65 15.89
C GLY A 30 20.29 14.36 17.17
N GLY A 31 20.57 15.66 17.06
CA GLY A 31 21.05 16.49 18.18
C GLY A 31 20.03 16.67 19.31
N ARG A 32 18.76 16.33 19.08
CA ARG A 32 17.66 16.45 20.07
C ARG A 32 17.01 15.11 20.41
N GLY A 33 17.61 13.98 20.03
CA GLY A 33 17.06 12.64 20.27
C GLY A 33 16.76 11.88 18.99
N ILE A 34 15.75 10.99 19.02
CA ILE A 34 15.32 10.24 17.84
C ILE A 34 14.52 11.15 16.91
N GLU A 35 14.91 11.19 15.66
CA GLU A 35 14.23 11.91 14.60
C GLU A 35 13.67 10.90 13.59
N VAL A 36 12.45 11.13 13.11
CA VAL A 36 11.76 10.25 12.16
C VAL A 36 11.47 11.00 10.86
N LEU A 37 11.48 10.27 9.74
CA LEU A 37 11.11 10.81 8.44
C LEU A 37 9.59 10.87 8.30
N LEU A 38 9.05 12.08 8.10
CA LEU A 38 7.66 12.30 7.72
C LEU A 38 7.59 12.79 6.27
N VAL A 39 6.51 12.39 5.59
CA VAL A 39 6.21 12.74 4.21
C VAL A 39 4.97 13.62 4.18
N HIS A 40 5.04 14.72 3.43
CA HIS A 40 3.87 15.50 3.06
C HIS A 40 3.34 14.98 1.71
N PRO A 41 2.10 14.50 1.61
CA PRO A 41 1.54 14.03 0.35
C PRO A 41 1.56 15.13 -0.71
N GLY A 42 1.91 14.77 -1.94
CA GLY A 42 1.89 15.68 -3.08
C GLY A 42 0.51 15.79 -3.74
N GLY A 43 0.44 16.59 -4.81
CA GLY A 43 -0.72 16.69 -5.68
C GLY A 43 -1.72 17.80 -5.30
N PRO A 44 -2.68 18.13 -6.21
CA PRO A 44 -3.51 19.32 -6.08
C PRO A 44 -4.38 19.36 -4.81
N TYR A 45 -4.80 18.18 -4.32
CA TYR A 45 -5.62 18.07 -3.12
C TYR A 45 -4.85 18.46 -1.84
N TRP A 46 -3.57 18.10 -1.75
CA TRP A 46 -2.74 18.29 -0.56
C TRP A 46 -1.92 19.60 -0.59
N ALA A 47 -1.82 20.27 -1.73
CA ALA A 47 -0.95 21.43 -1.95
C ALA A 47 -1.10 22.60 -0.94
N ARG A 48 -2.22 22.69 -0.21
CA ARG A 48 -2.49 23.74 0.78
C ARG A 48 -2.94 23.18 2.15
N ARG A 49 -2.61 21.92 2.44
CA ARG A 49 -3.05 21.24 3.66
C ARG A 49 -1.85 20.72 4.44
N ASP A 50 -1.41 21.44 5.46
CA ASP A 50 -0.36 20.96 6.36
C ASP A 50 -0.93 20.19 7.56
N ALA A 51 -1.99 20.70 8.17
CA ALA A 51 -2.58 20.11 9.36
C ALA A 51 -3.22 18.75 9.04
N GLY A 52 -2.70 17.68 9.66
CA GLY A 52 -3.19 16.31 9.47
C GLY A 52 -2.79 15.65 8.15
N ALA A 53 -1.96 16.29 7.32
CA ALA A 53 -1.52 15.71 6.05
C ALA A 53 -0.26 14.84 6.19
N TRP A 54 0.59 15.15 7.17
CA TRP A 54 1.85 14.44 7.38
C TRP A 54 1.66 12.98 7.79
N SER A 55 2.40 12.08 7.15
CA SER A 55 2.41 10.65 7.48
C SER A 55 3.82 10.05 7.41
N ILE A 56 3.96 8.79 7.79
CA ILE A 56 5.16 8.00 7.46
C ILE A 56 5.16 7.66 5.95
N PRO A 57 6.34 7.39 5.35
CA PRO A 57 6.42 6.73 4.04
C PRO A 57 5.66 5.40 4.09
N LYS A 58 4.73 5.21 3.17
CA LYS A 58 3.94 3.99 3.06
C LYS A 58 3.58 3.68 1.61
N GLY A 59 3.35 2.41 1.32
CA GLY A 59 2.86 1.88 0.05
C GLY A 59 1.79 0.80 0.28
N GLU A 60 1.44 0.14 -0.81
CA GLU A 60 0.59 -1.05 -0.82
C GLU A 60 1.49 -2.28 -1.01
N VAL A 61 1.05 -3.42 -0.48
CA VAL A 61 1.66 -4.73 -0.73
C VAL A 61 0.97 -5.32 -1.95
N ASP A 62 1.74 -5.62 -3.00
CA ASP A 62 1.22 -6.17 -4.23
C ASP A 62 0.88 -7.67 -4.08
N ASP A 63 0.03 -8.18 -4.97
CA ASP A 63 -0.38 -9.58 -4.96
C ASP A 63 0.84 -10.51 -5.14
N GLY A 64 1.05 -11.37 -4.15
CA GLY A 64 2.17 -12.32 -4.16
C GLY A 64 3.47 -11.78 -3.58
N GLU A 65 3.50 -10.52 -3.11
CA GLU A 65 4.59 -10.03 -2.28
C GLU A 65 4.52 -10.59 -0.86
N ASP A 66 5.68 -10.90 -0.29
CA ASP A 66 5.81 -11.25 1.12
C ASP A 66 5.91 -9.95 1.94
N PRO A 67 4.99 -9.67 2.88
CA PRO A 67 4.97 -8.42 3.65
C PRO A 67 6.10 -8.24 4.69
N LEU A 68 7.22 -8.97 4.54
CA LEU A 68 8.42 -9.08 5.41
C LEU A 68 8.28 -10.07 6.59
#